data_AF-A0A3D8HXQ6-F1
#
_entry.id   AF-A0A3D8HXQ6-F1
#
_cell.length_a   1.000
_cell.length_b   1.000
_cell.length_c   1.000
_cell.angle_alpha   90.00
_cell.angle_beta   90.00
_cell.angle_gamma   90.00
#
_symmetry.space_group_name_H-M   'P 1'
#
loop_
_entity.id
_entity.type
_entity.pdbx_description
1 polymer ?
#
loop_
_entity_poly.entity_id
_entity_poly.type
_entity_poly.pdbx_seq_one_letter_code
_entity_poly.pdbx_strand_id
1 'polypeptide(L)'
;MCMMSILPKRRQTTMASDLFQAKSAPSQTTPSQELDSQNSADSQSFEELLESTREVLNQLNSQDISLKDSLALYKQGATMLFQAQKLLESAKLEYETLQNPTKSSS
;
A
#
# COMPACT_ATOMS: atom_id res chain seq x y z
N MET A 1 -32.77 -11.02 71.20
CA MET A 1 -33.80 -12.03 70.88
C MET A 1 -33.83 -12.25 69.39
N CYS A 2 -33.95 -13.52 69.03
CA CYS A 2 -34.02 -14.09 67.68
C CYS A 2 -35.11 -13.47 66.79
N MET A 3 -34.78 -13.42 65.48
CA MET A 3 -35.66 -13.76 64.34
C MET A 3 -36.81 -12.77 64.04
N MET A 4 -37.27 -12.49 62.82
CA MET A 4 -37.44 -13.23 61.57
C MET A 4 -37.46 -12.15 60.45
N SER A 5 -36.70 -12.24 59.35
CA SER A 5 -36.94 -13.06 58.15
C SER A 5 -38.34 -12.90 57.53
N ILE A 6 -38.46 -12.08 56.48
CA ILE A 6 -39.34 -12.35 55.33
C ILE A 6 -38.59 -11.98 54.02
N LEU A 7 -37.91 -12.97 53.46
CA LEU A 7 -37.68 -13.17 52.03
C LEU A 7 -38.78 -14.16 51.52
N PRO A 8 -38.96 -14.50 50.22
CA PRO A 8 -38.30 -14.04 48.99
C PRO A 8 -39.27 -13.84 47.77
N LYS A 9 -38.74 -13.40 46.62
CA LYS A 9 -39.14 -14.03 45.34
C LYS A 9 -37.90 -14.29 44.47
N ARG A 10 -37.73 -15.58 44.16
CA ARG A 10 -36.67 -16.24 43.39
C ARG A 10 -37.06 -16.18 41.90
N ARG A 11 -36.16 -15.88 40.96
CA ARG A 11 -35.31 -16.82 40.17
C ARG A 11 -34.40 -15.94 39.28
N GLN A 12 -33.08 -16.02 39.43
CA GLN A 12 -32.12 -16.85 38.68
C GLN A 12 -32.07 -16.64 37.17
N THR A 13 -30.88 -16.20 36.71
CA THR A 13 -30.05 -16.71 35.58
C THR A 13 -29.20 -15.55 35.03
N THR A 14 -27.93 -15.61 34.62
CA THR A 14 -26.72 -16.45 34.77
C THR A 14 -25.70 -15.80 33.82
N MET A 15 -24.51 -15.44 34.35
CA MET A 15 -23.17 -15.32 33.73
C MET A 15 -22.96 -14.36 32.52
N ALA A 16 -22.11 -13.34 32.66
CA ALA A 16 -20.66 -13.31 32.29
C ALA A 16 -20.46 -13.40 30.75
N SER A 17 -19.76 -12.49 30.08
CA SER A 17 -18.36 -12.14 30.32
C SER A 17 -17.90 -10.92 29.48
N ASP A 18 -16.89 -10.24 30.02
CA ASP A 18 -15.86 -9.42 29.36
C ASP A 18 -16.26 -8.07 28.74
N LEU A 19 -15.90 -6.95 29.38
CA LEU A 19 -14.55 -6.35 29.42
C LEU A 19 -14.19 -5.69 28.08
N PHE A 20 -14.61 -4.44 27.93
CA PHE A 20 -13.72 -3.45 27.33
C PHE A 20 -14.07 -2.05 27.86
N GLN A 21 -13.29 -1.61 28.85
CA GLN A 21 -13.07 -0.19 29.10
C GLN A 21 -12.00 0.28 28.13
N ALA A 22 -12.31 1.26 27.29
CA ALA A 22 -11.50 2.46 27.14
C ALA A 22 -12.21 3.44 26.23
N LYS A 23 -12.63 4.52 26.86
CA LYS A 23 -13.24 5.72 26.29
C LYS A 23 -12.13 6.68 25.86
N SER A 24 -12.06 7.05 24.58
CA SER A 24 -11.63 8.39 24.16
C SER A 24 -11.76 8.61 22.63
N ALA A 25 -12.68 9.52 22.30
CA ALA A 25 -12.73 10.47 21.16
C ALA A 25 -13.14 10.00 19.74
N PRO A 26 -13.82 10.89 18.96
CA PRO A 26 -14.77 10.52 17.91
C PRO A 26 -14.22 10.55 16.48
N SER A 27 -14.92 9.79 15.64
CA SER A 27 -14.75 9.49 14.22
C SER A 27 -14.76 10.68 13.25
N GLN A 28 -13.88 10.60 12.24
CA GLN A 28 -14.25 10.67 10.81
C GLN A 28 -13.39 9.60 10.10
N THR A 29 -13.93 8.42 9.80
CA THR A 29 -14.66 8.12 8.55
C THR A 29 -13.75 8.25 7.32
N THR A 30 -12.92 7.22 7.13
CA THR A 30 -12.72 6.58 5.82
C THR A 30 -14.10 6.37 5.17
N PRO A 31 -14.31 6.73 3.90
CA PRO A 31 -14.27 5.67 2.90
C PRO A 31 -13.77 6.11 1.51
N SER A 32 -13.10 5.16 0.85
CA SER A 32 -13.05 4.96 -0.60
C SER A 32 -12.14 5.87 -1.44
N GLN A 33 -10.97 5.33 -1.77
CA GLN A 33 -10.57 5.02 -3.15
C GLN A 33 -9.36 4.08 -3.05
N GLU A 34 -9.64 2.79 -2.89
CA GLU A 34 -9.43 1.79 -3.96
C GLU A 34 -7.95 1.63 -4.30
N LEU A 35 -7.28 0.74 -3.54
CA LEU A 35 -6.14 -0.01 -4.05
C LEU A 35 -6.66 -0.85 -5.22
N ASP A 36 -6.48 -0.35 -6.44
CA ASP A 36 -6.71 -1.16 -7.62
C ASP A 36 -5.58 -2.19 -7.73
N SER A 37 -5.90 -3.38 -7.20
CA SER A 37 -5.20 -4.62 -7.54
C SER A 37 -5.57 -4.99 -8.98
N GLN A 38 -4.94 -4.35 -9.96
CA GLN A 38 -4.99 -4.80 -11.35
C GLN A 38 -3.75 -5.63 -11.68
N ASN A 39 -3.94 -6.94 -11.61
CA ASN A 39 -3.17 -7.94 -12.34
C ASN A 39 -3.03 -7.51 -13.81
N SER A 40 -1.84 -7.10 -14.22
CA SER A 40 -1.39 -7.00 -15.61
C SER A 40 0.01 -7.58 -15.69
N ALA A 41 0.11 -8.87 -15.98
CA ALA A 41 1.35 -9.63 -16.05
C ALA A 41 2.31 -9.23 -17.21
N ASP A 42 2.23 -8.00 -17.72
CA ASP A 42 3.07 -7.56 -18.85
C ASP A 42 3.52 -6.08 -18.82
N SER A 43 3.25 -5.30 -17.75
CA SER A 43 3.80 -3.94 -17.62
C SER A 43 3.91 -3.52 -16.17
N GLN A 44 5.15 -3.48 -15.64
CA GLN A 44 5.44 -2.97 -14.30
C GLN A 44 5.08 -1.50 -14.18
N SER A 45 4.54 -1.09 -13.03
CA SER A 45 4.25 0.32 -12.75
C SER A 45 5.55 1.14 -12.55
N PHE A 46 5.46 2.48 -12.68
CA PHE A 46 6.62 3.36 -12.44
C PHE A 46 7.20 3.15 -11.03
N GLU A 47 6.34 3.06 -10.03
CA GLU A 47 6.76 2.86 -8.64
C GLU A 47 7.41 1.49 -8.43
N GLU A 48 6.88 0.43 -9.05
CA GLU A 48 7.50 -0.90 -9.00
C GLU A 48 8.88 -0.93 -9.67
N LEU A 49 9.04 -0.28 -10.82
CA LEU A 49 10.32 -0.16 -11.51
C LEU A 49 11.33 0.61 -10.66
N LEU A 50 10.88 1.66 -9.96
CA LEU A 50 11.70 2.45 -9.08
C LEU A 50 12.15 1.65 -7.86
N GLU A 51 11.22 0.95 -7.19
CA GLU A 51 11.53 0.12 -6.03
C GLU A 51 12.47 -1.02 -6.40
N SER A 52 12.20 -1.72 -7.50
CA SER A 52 13.09 -2.78 -7.99
C SER A 52 14.49 -2.25 -8.33
N THR A 53 14.58 -1.03 -8.88
CA THR A 53 15.89 -0.39 -9.13
C THR A 53 16.63 -0.11 -7.82
N ARG A 54 15.92 0.32 -6.77
CA ARG A 54 16.51 0.53 -5.43
C ARG A 54 17.05 -0.78 -4.87
N GLU A 55 16.32 -1.87 -5.01
CA GLU A 55 16.77 -3.19 -4.59
C GLU A 55 18.04 -3.63 -5.33
N VAL A 56 18.07 -3.46 -6.66
CA VAL A 56 19.25 -3.77 -7.48
C VAL A 56 20.47 -2.95 -7.06
N LEU A 57 20.28 -1.66 -6.74
CA LEU A 57 21.36 -0.80 -6.23
C LEU A 57 21.86 -1.24 -4.85
N ASN A 58 20.97 -1.67 -3.97
CA ASN A 58 21.34 -2.22 -2.66
C ASN A 58 22.14 -3.52 -2.82
N GLN A 59 21.75 -4.39 -3.74
CA GLN A 59 22.49 -5.62 -4.07
C GLN A 59 23.87 -5.32 -4.65
N LEU A 60 23.99 -4.31 -5.52
CA LEU A 60 25.29 -3.87 -6.06
C LEU A 60 26.23 -3.31 -5.00
N ASN A 61 25.71 -2.74 -3.92
CA ASN A 61 26.49 -2.21 -2.81
C ASN A 61 26.93 -3.30 -1.81
N SER A 62 26.50 -4.55 -2.02
CA SER A 62 26.85 -5.68 -1.15
C SER A 62 28.30 -6.12 -1.42
N GLN A 63 29.05 -6.46 -0.37
CA GLN A 63 30.46 -6.87 -0.50
C GLN A 63 30.64 -8.29 -1.08
N ASP A 64 29.57 -9.09 -1.11
CA ASP A 64 29.60 -10.51 -1.50
C ASP A 64 29.11 -10.75 -2.95
N ILE A 65 29.32 -9.81 -3.87
CA ILE A 65 28.91 -9.94 -5.27
C ILE A 65 30.09 -10.24 -6.21
N SER A 66 29.91 -11.21 -7.11
CA SER A 66 30.90 -11.49 -8.15
C SER A 66 30.90 -10.39 -9.22
N LEU A 67 32.04 -10.14 -9.87
CA LEU A 67 32.15 -9.14 -10.94
C LEU A 67 31.18 -9.41 -12.11
N LYS A 68 30.92 -10.69 -12.40
CA LYS A 68 29.98 -11.07 -13.46
C LYS A 68 28.56 -10.70 -13.08
N ASP A 69 28.18 -10.96 -11.84
CA ASP A 69 26.83 -10.70 -11.33
C ASP A 69 26.59 -9.21 -11.14
N SER A 70 27.60 -8.45 -10.69
CA SER A 70 27.49 -6.99 -10.59
C SER A 70 27.26 -6.33 -11.94
N LEU A 71 27.90 -6.84 -13.00
CA LEU A 71 27.69 -6.33 -14.35
C LEU A 71 26.31 -6.70 -14.91
N ALA A 72 25.77 -7.86 -14.54
CA ALA A 72 24.41 -8.26 -14.88
C ALA A 72 23.37 -7.39 -14.15
N LEU A 73 23.50 -7.22 -12.84
CA LEU A 73 22.62 -6.37 -12.03
C LEU A 73 22.63 -4.92 -12.50
N TYR A 74 23.80 -4.37 -12.82
CA TYR A 74 23.89 -3.02 -13.38
C TYR A 74 23.07 -2.86 -14.67
N LYS A 75 23.20 -3.81 -15.62
CA LYS A 75 22.44 -3.79 -16.87
C LYS A 75 20.93 -3.93 -16.63
N GLN A 76 20.56 -4.74 -15.65
CA GLN A 76 19.17 -4.87 -15.24
C GLN A 76 18.63 -3.55 -14.70
N GLY A 77 19.30 -2.95 -13.69
CA GLY A 77 18.89 -1.65 -13.12
C GLY A 77 18.84 -0.52 -14.16
N ALA A 78 19.79 -0.47 -15.09
CA ALA A 78 19.78 0.48 -16.19
C ALA A 78 18.56 0.31 -17.12
N THR A 79 18.15 -0.94 -17.37
CA THR A 79 16.96 -1.24 -18.18
C THR A 79 15.68 -0.80 -17.47
N MET A 80 15.59 -1.02 -16.16
CA MET A 80 14.43 -0.62 -15.35
C MET A 80 14.29 0.91 -15.30
N LEU A 81 15.40 1.63 -15.14
CA LEU A 81 15.42 3.09 -15.21
C LEU A 81 14.98 3.61 -16.59
N PHE A 82 15.41 2.97 -17.67
CA PHE A 82 15.01 3.35 -19.01
C PHE A 82 13.50 3.16 -19.25
N GLN A 83 12.93 2.07 -18.74
CA GLN A 83 11.49 1.83 -18.80
C GLN A 83 10.72 2.87 -17.97
N ALA A 84 11.19 3.18 -16.76
CA ALA A 84 10.59 4.21 -15.92
C ALA A 84 10.62 5.60 -16.59
N GLN A 85 11.73 5.94 -17.26
CA GLN A 85 11.84 7.18 -18.02
C GLN A 85 10.84 7.23 -19.18
N LYS A 86 10.68 6.14 -19.92
CA LYS A 86 9.67 6.06 -20.99
C LYS A 86 8.26 6.30 -20.48
N LEU A 87 7.90 5.72 -19.32
CA LEU A 87 6.60 5.95 -18.70
C LEU A 87 6.37 7.44 -18.39
N LEU A 88 7.39 8.13 -17.87
CA LEU A 88 7.32 9.57 -17.60
C LEU A 88 7.19 10.40 -18.88
N GLU A 89 7.92 10.05 -19.93
CA GLU A 89 7.83 10.73 -21.23
C GLU A 89 6.46 10.54 -21.87
N SER A 90 5.89 9.33 -21.82
CA SER A 90 4.52 9.05 -22.26
C SER A 90 3.50 9.87 -21.48
N ALA A 91 3.57 9.87 -20.15
CA ALA A 91 2.66 10.65 -19.31
C ALA A 91 2.78 12.16 -19.58
N LYS A 92 3.99 12.66 -19.82
CA LYS A 92 4.21 14.06 -20.23
C LYS A 92 3.55 14.37 -21.56
N LEU A 93 3.72 13.53 -22.57
CA LEU A 93 3.09 13.70 -23.88
C LEU A 93 1.56 13.71 -23.76
N GLU A 94 0.99 12.77 -23.00
CA GLU A 94 -0.44 12.73 -22.72
C GLU A 94 -0.92 14.03 -22.07
N TYR A 95 -0.23 14.52 -21.05
CA TYR A 95 -0.54 15.81 -20.43
C TYR A 95 -0.49 16.99 -21.41
N GLU A 96 0.54 17.06 -22.26
CA GLU A 96 0.68 18.11 -23.26
C GLU A 96 -0.45 18.06 -24.31
N THR A 97 -0.92 16.87 -24.69
CA THR A 97 -2.06 16.71 -25.61
C THR A 97 -3.37 17.19 -24.99
N LEU A 98 -3.59 16.90 -23.71
CA LEU A 98 -4.78 17.35 -22.97
C LEU A 98 -4.79 18.87 -22.75
N GLN A 99 -3.61 19.47 -22.55
CA GLN A 99 -3.47 20.92 -22.35
C GLN A 99 -3.56 21.72 -23.66
N ASN A 100 -3.28 21.12 -24.83
CA ASN A 100 -3.32 21.79 -26.13
C ASN A 100 -4.26 21.11 -27.15
N PRO A 101 -5.59 21.01 -26.89
CA PRO A 101 -6.50 20.35 -27.83
C PRO A 101 -6.69 21.10 -29.18
N THR A 102 -6.15 22.31 -29.35
CA THR A 102 -6.48 23.24 -30.45
C THR A 102 -5.32 23.65 -31.38
N LYS A 103 -4.27 22.83 -31.55
CA LYS A 103 -3.16 23.12 -32.51
C LYS A 103 -3.07 22.18 -33.72
N SER A 104 -3.97 21.20 -33.86
CA SER A 104 -4.00 20.27 -35.02
C SER A 104 -5.10 20.56 -36.04
N SER A 105 -5.85 21.65 -35.86
CA SER A 105 -6.91 22.12 -36.76
C SER A 105 -6.69 23.59 -37.09
N SER A 106 -5.72 23.90 -37.95
CA SER A 106 -5.73 25.14 -38.73
C SER A 106 -4.88 25.01 -39.98
#